data_AF-A0A920SV13-F1
#
_entry.id   AF-A0A920SV13-F1
#
_cell.length_a   1.000
_cell.length_b   1.000
_cell.length_c   1.000
_cell.angle_alpha   90.00
_cell.angle_beta   90.00
_cell.angle_gamma   90.00
#
_symmetry.space_group_name_H-M   'P 1'
#
loop_
_entity.id
_entity.type
_entity.pdbx_description
1 polymer ?
#
loop_
_entity_poly.entity_id
_entity_poly.type
_entity_poly.pdbx_seq_one_letter_code
_entity_poly.pdbx_strand_id
1 'polypeptide(L)'
;MLLWEDRSIGRLQKAENANVYVLRQERFNDSPDYFVAGADLSAPRQVTTTNDFQSEFAWGKSELVDYENEWGRRLQGALFYPANYEPGQKYPMIVYHYELLSQSLHQYQVPDPTSYYNGQIWSHEGYFVLRPDVVYRDRRPGQSNVETLRPAVAAAVATGMIDEEQIGLIGHSWGGYQTTFFVTQDDLFTAAVAGAPLTNLMSMYLSFYWNSGGTDARIFEISQGRMQVPWWKTMIPTLITLRCTISRT
;
A
#
# COMPACT_ATOMS: atom_id res chain seq x y z
N MET A 1 -27.92 5.71 -7.04
CA MET A 1 -27.46 4.90 -8.19
C MET A 1 -26.01 4.54 -7.94
N LEU A 2 -25.67 3.26 -8.06
CA LEU A 2 -24.32 2.75 -7.83
C LEU A 2 -23.77 2.29 -9.19
N LEU A 3 -22.63 2.83 -9.59
CA LEU A 3 -21.90 2.34 -10.77
C LEU A 3 -20.81 1.40 -10.27
N TRP A 4 -20.90 0.13 -10.64
CA TRP A 4 -19.97 -0.93 -10.22
C TRP A 4 -19.25 -1.47 -11.43
N GLU A 5 -17.96 -1.16 -11.54
CA GLU A 5 -17.12 -1.49 -12.68
C GLU A 5 -15.72 -1.85 -12.17
N ASP A 6 -14.99 -2.64 -12.97
CA ASP A 6 -13.60 -3.00 -12.73
C ASP A 6 -12.66 -1.81 -13.07
N ARG A 7 -12.83 -0.67 -12.39
CA ARG A 7 -12.07 0.58 -12.58
C ARG A 7 -12.29 1.52 -11.39
N SER A 8 -11.37 2.46 -11.18
CA SER A 8 -11.57 3.54 -10.21
C SER A 8 -12.46 4.59 -10.85
N ILE A 9 -13.60 4.89 -10.21
CA ILE A 9 -14.56 5.90 -10.64
C ILE A 9 -14.69 6.95 -9.55
N GLY A 10 -14.52 8.22 -9.93
CA GLY A 10 -14.61 9.32 -8.98
C GLY A 10 -15.07 10.62 -9.63
N ARG A 11 -15.05 11.70 -8.83
CA ARG A 11 -15.36 13.07 -9.28
C ARG A 11 -16.67 13.20 -10.05
N LEU A 12 -17.73 12.53 -9.60
CA LEU A 12 -19.06 12.67 -10.19
C LEU A 12 -19.57 14.11 -10.01
N GLN A 13 -19.84 14.79 -11.13
CA GLN A 13 -20.34 16.16 -11.17
C GLN A 13 -21.55 16.23 -12.12
N LYS A 14 -22.57 17.01 -11.76
CA LYS A 14 -23.76 17.24 -12.59
C LYS A 14 -23.67 18.61 -13.26
N ALA A 15 -24.09 18.71 -14.52
CA ALA A 15 -24.31 19.99 -15.17
C ALA A 15 -25.42 20.79 -14.46
N GLU A 16 -25.25 22.11 -14.39
CA GLU A 16 -26.19 23.01 -13.70
C GLU A 16 -27.60 22.92 -14.30
N ASN A 17 -27.68 22.99 -15.63
CA ASN A 17 -28.95 23.15 -16.36
C ASN A 17 -29.32 21.93 -17.24
N ALA A 18 -28.66 20.79 -17.05
CA ALA A 18 -28.92 19.59 -17.84
C ALA A 18 -28.81 18.31 -16.99
N ASN A 19 -29.48 17.24 -17.44
CA ASN A 19 -29.37 15.90 -16.87
C ASN A 19 -28.14 15.17 -17.47
N VAL A 20 -27.00 15.84 -17.38
CA VAL A 20 -25.71 15.38 -17.90
C VAL A 20 -24.71 15.38 -16.76
N TYR A 21 -23.91 14.33 -16.68
CA TYR A 21 -22.95 14.10 -15.62
C TYR A 21 -21.57 13.89 -16.22
N VAL A 22 -20.56 14.43 -15.54
CA VAL A 22 -19.14 14.16 -15.78
C VAL A 22 -18.64 13.28 -14.65
N LEU A 23 -17.82 12.29 -14.99
CA LEU A 23 -17.14 11.43 -14.03
C LEU A 23 -15.72 11.15 -14.52
N ARG A 24 -14.79 10.91 -13.59
CA ARG A 24 -13.43 10.48 -13.90
C ARG A 24 -13.34 8.97 -13.80
N GLN A 25 -12.75 8.31 -14.78
CA GLN A 25 -12.44 6.88 -14.71
C GLN A 25 -10.95 6.65 -14.95
N GLU A 26 -10.39 5.63 -14.32
CA GLU A 26 -9.01 5.19 -14.50
C GLU A 26 -8.88 3.69 -14.17
N ARG A 27 -7.83 3.06 -14.69
CA ARG A 27 -7.33 1.75 -14.25
C ARG A 27 -5.84 1.85 -13.96
N PHE A 28 -5.27 0.80 -13.39
CA PHE A 28 -3.81 0.71 -13.22
C PHE A 28 -3.05 0.98 -14.53
N ASN A 29 -3.59 0.51 -15.66
CA ASN A 29 -3.01 0.60 -17.00
C ASN A 29 -3.80 1.51 -17.96
N ASP A 30 -4.66 2.38 -17.44
CA ASP A 30 -5.49 3.29 -18.25
C ASP A 30 -5.61 4.63 -17.51
N SER A 31 -4.99 5.67 -18.07
CA SER A 31 -4.83 6.93 -17.37
C SER A 31 -6.17 7.62 -17.07
N PRO A 32 -6.22 8.52 -16.09
CA PRO A 32 -7.48 9.13 -15.69
C PRO A 32 -8.06 10.05 -16.75
N ASP A 33 -9.20 9.67 -17.30
CA ASP A 33 -9.95 10.49 -18.27
C ASP A 33 -11.34 10.86 -17.77
N TYR A 34 -11.89 11.92 -18.37
CA TYR A 34 -13.24 12.37 -18.11
C TYR A 34 -14.22 11.78 -19.11
N PHE A 35 -15.36 11.35 -18.57
CA PHE A 35 -16.44 10.74 -19.32
C PHE A 35 -17.73 11.48 -19.02
N VAL A 36 -18.59 11.57 -20.03
CA VAL A 36 -19.90 12.20 -19.96
C VAL A 36 -20.99 11.16 -20.13
N ALA A 37 -22.00 11.19 -19.26
CA ALA A 37 -23.15 10.29 -19.31
C ALA A 37 -24.47 11.02 -19.00
N GLY A 38 -25.58 10.38 -19.32
CA GLY A 38 -26.92 10.82 -18.91
C GLY A 38 -27.20 10.57 -17.43
N ALA A 39 -28.45 10.81 -17.01
CA ALA A 39 -28.87 10.66 -15.62
C ALA A 39 -28.82 9.24 -15.06
N ASP A 40 -28.76 8.22 -15.93
CA ASP A 40 -28.60 6.81 -15.57
C ASP A 40 -27.12 6.37 -15.49
N LEU A 41 -26.18 7.28 -15.80
CA LEU A 41 -24.74 7.03 -15.91
C LEU A 41 -24.38 5.83 -16.80
N SER A 42 -25.31 5.38 -17.65
CA SER A 42 -25.07 4.25 -18.54
C SER A 42 -24.20 4.68 -19.72
N ALA A 43 -23.37 3.76 -20.19
CA ALA A 43 -22.49 3.96 -21.35
C ALA A 43 -21.78 5.32 -21.38
N PRO A 44 -21.01 5.67 -20.33
CA PRO A 44 -20.32 6.96 -20.26
C PRO A 44 -19.36 7.12 -21.44
N ARG A 45 -19.47 8.24 -22.17
CA ARG A 45 -18.65 8.54 -23.34
C ARG A 45 -17.41 9.34 -22.93
N GLN A 46 -16.23 8.84 -23.27
CA GLN A 46 -14.97 9.56 -23.05
C GLN A 46 -14.96 10.90 -23.82
N VAL A 47 -14.48 11.96 -23.17
CA VAL A 47 -14.39 13.31 -23.75
C VAL A 47 -12.99 13.90 -23.68
N THR A 48 -12.05 13.26 -22.99
CA THR A 48 -10.65 13.68 -22.89
C THR A 48 -9.71 12.53 -23.20
N THR A 49 -8.46 12.89 -23.51
CA THR A 49 -7.30 12.02 -23.43
C THR A 49 -6.22 12.82 -22.70
N THR A 50 -6.03 12.56 -21.41
CA THR A 50 -5.21 13.43 -20.55
C THR A 50 -3.72 13.08 -20.52
N ASN A 51 -3.35 11.84 -20.86
CA ASN A 51 -1.96 11.36 -20.82
C ASN A 51 -1.58 10.57 -22.09
N ASP A 52 -1.44 11.25 -23.23
CA ASP A 52 -1.06 10.61 -24.50
C ASP A 52 0.29 9.88 -24.42
N PHE A 53 1.22 10.37 -23.60
CA PHE A 53 2.53 9.76 -23.37
C PHE A 53 2.44 8.37 -22.74
N GLN A 54 1.30 7.97 -22.15
CA GLN A 54 1.13 6.63 -21.57
C GLN A 54 1.50 5.53 -22.58
N SER A 55 1.19 5.76 -23.86
CA SER A 55 1.48 4.84 -24.96
C SER A 55 2.99 4.59 -25.18
N GLU A 56 3.86 5.42 -24.62
CA GLU A 56 5.31 5.28 -24.65
C GLU A 56 5.85 4.31 -23.58
N PHE A 57 4.99 3.86 -22.66
CA PHE A 57 5.34 2.97 -21.55
C PHE A 57 4.66 1.60 -21.67
N ALA A 58 5.32 0.58 -21.16
CA ALA A 58 4.74 -0.75 -21.00
C ALA A 58 3.91 -0.81 -19.71
N TRP A 59 2.78 -1.51 -19.72
CA TRP A 59 1.92 -1.63 -18.56
C TRP A 59 1.62 -3.10 -18.26
N GLY A 60 1.76 -3.47 -16.99
CA GLY A 60 1.28 -4.75 -16.51
C GLY A 60 -0.24 -4.77 -16.33
N LYS A 61 -0.71 -5.78 -15.60
CA LYS A 61 -2.07 -5.85 -15.07
C LYS A 61 -2.03 -5.82 -13.55
N SER A 62 -3.20 -5.66 -12.94
CA SER A 62 -3.39 -5.66 -11.49
C SER A 62 -4.48 -6.66 -11.11
N GLU A 63 -4.31 -7.38 -10.01
CA GLU A 63 -5.36 -8.26 -9.45
C GLU A 63 -5.39 -8.21 -7.93
N LEU A 64 -6.48 -8.68 -7.34
CA LEU A 64 -6.58 -8.87 -5.89
C LEU A 64 -6.11 -10.27 -5.52
N VAL A 65 -5.36 -10.35 -4.43
CA VAL A 65 -5.00 -11.58 -3.76
C VAL A 65 -5.69 -11.59 -2.40
N ASP A 66 -6.53 -12.59 -2.16
CA ASP A 66 -7.20 -12.77 -0.89
C ASP A 66 -6.31 -13.55 0.09
N TYR A 67 -6.32 -13.15 1.36
CA TYR A 67 -5.66 -13.87 2.43
C TYR A 67 -6.38 -13.70 3.76
N GLU A 68 -6.05 -14.58 4.69
CA GLU A 68 -6.49 -14.50 6.07
C GLU A 68 -5.26 -14.30 6.96
N ASN A 69 -5.29 -13.28 7.81
CA ASN A 69 -4.18 -13.06 8.73
C ASN A 69 -4.17 -14.09 9.88
N GLU A 70 -3.11 -14.12 10.68
CA GLU A 70 -2.93 -15.18 11.70
C GLU A 70 -3.99 -15.22 12.81
N TRP A 71 -4.86 -14.21 12.91
CA TRP A 71 -6.00 -14.21 13.85
C TRP A 71 -7.38 -14.24 13.16
N GLY A 72 -7.44 -14.66 11.90
CA GLY A 72 -8.70 -14.98 11.23
C GLY A 72 -9.41 -13.81 10.55
N ARG A 73 -8.73 -12.68 10.31
CA ARG A 73 -9.29 -11.59 9.50
C ARG A 73 -9.03 -11.84 8.03
N ARG A 74 -10.10 -11.91 7.25
CA ARG A 74 -10.07 -11.88 5.79
C ARG A 74 -9.71 -10.49 5.29
N LEU A 75 -8.70 -10.42 4.45
CA LEU A 75 -8.09 -9.20 3.93
C LEU A 75 -7.72 -9.43 2.45
N GLN A 76 -7.38 -8.34 1.76
CA GLN A 76 -6.96 -8.37 0.37
C GLN A 76 -5.64 -7.66 0.19
N GLY A 77 -4.93 -7.97 -0.88
CA GLY A 77 -3.78 -7.22 -1.35
C GLY A 77 -3.92 -6.94 -2.84
N ALA A 78 -3.53 -5.74 -3.27
CA ALA A 78 -3.40 -5.44 -4.69
C ALA A 78 -2.03 -5.92 -5.17
N LEU A 79 -2.03 -6.87 -6.12
CA LEU A 79 -0.84 -7.39 -6.77
C LEU A 79 -0.73 -6.79 -8.18
N PHE A 80 0.34 -6.07 -8.42
CA PHE A 80 0.66 -5.47 -9.72
C PHE A 80 1.76 -6.27 -10.39
N TYR A 81 1.55 -6.57 -11.66
CA TYR A 81 2.45 -7.41 -12.44
C TYR A 81 3.62 -6.60 -13.00
N PRO A 82 4.77 -7.23 -13.25
CA PRO A 82 5.80 -6.66 -14.12
C PRO A 82 5.22 -6.25 -15.47
N ALA A 83 5.67 -5.12 -16.02
CA ALA A 83 5.20 -4.65 -17.32
C ALA A 83 5.60 -5.59 -18.48
N ASN A 84 6.65 -6.39 -18.28
CA ASN A 84 7.18 -7.39 -19.20
C ASN A 84 6.89 -8.84 -18.74
N TYR A 85 5.81 -9.04 -17.99
CA TYR A 85 5.47 -10.37 -17.46
C TYR A 85 5.24 -11.41 -18.58
N GLU A 86 5.93 -12.54 -18.47
CA GLU A 86 5.77 -13.70 -19.33
C GLU A 86 5.29 -14.91 -18.52
N PRO A 87 4.21 -15.60 -18.94
CA PRO A 87 3.74 -16.81 -18.26
C PRO A 87 4.80 -17.90 -18.19
N GLY A 88 4.91 -18.54 -17.02
CA GLY A 88 5.85 -19.64 -16.78
C GLY A 88 7.23 -19.20 -16.24
N GLN A 89 7.49 -17.89 -16.15
CA GLN A 89 8.66 -17.34 -15.48
C GLN A 89 8.32 -16.91 -14.05
N LYS A 90 9.32 -16.93 -13.17
CA LYS A 90 9.24 -16.36 -11.82
C LYS A 90 9.95 -15.02 -11.80
N TYR A 91 9.37 -14.05 -11.09
CA TYR A 91 9.88 -12.69 -10.98
C TYR A 91 10.07 -12.28 -9.51
N PRO A 92 11.02 -11.39 -9.20
CA PRO A 92 11.15 -10.83 -7.86
C PRO A 92 9.91 -10.02 -7.47
N MET A 93 9.71 -9.80 -6.18
CA MET A 93 8.58 -9.02 -5.66
C MET A 93 9.03 -7.94 -4.68
N ILE A 94 8.42 -6.76 -4.78
CA ILE A 94 8.50 -5.70 -3.78
C ILE A 94 7.16 -5.62 -3.05
N VAL A 95 7.20 -5.74 -1.74
CA VAL A 95 6.04 -5.47 -0.87
C VAL A 95 6.12 -4.03 -0.40
N TYR A 96 5.15 -3.21 -0.79
CA TYR A 96 4.95 -1.88 -0.22
C TYR A 96 3.78 -1.88 0.74
N HIS A 97 4.06 -1.71 2.03
CA HIS A 97 3.05 -1.81 3.09
C HIS A 97 2.78 -0.49 3.81
N TYR A 98 1.54 -0.36 4.28
CA TYR A 98 1.12 0.71 5.18
C TYR A 98 -0.06 0.22 6.03
N GLU A 99 -1.28 0.75 5.86
CA GLU A 99 -2.50 0.19 6.45
C GLU A 99 -3.30 -0.54 5.35
N LEU A 100 -4.42 0.02 4.89
CA LEU A 100 -5.20 -0.54 3.79
C LEU A 100 -4.69 0.01 2.46
N LEU A 101 -4.34 -0.87 1.52
CA LEU A 101 -3.83 -0.50 0.21
C LEU A 101 -4.46 -1.28 -0.96
N SER A 102 -5.26 -2.32 -0.71
CA SER A 102 -5.93 -3.10 -1.76
C SER A 102 -6.87 -2.25 -2.61
N GLN A 103 -7.47 -1.21 -2.02
CA GLN A 103 -8.30 -0.23 -2.73
C GLN A 103 -7.53 0.60 -3.78
N SER A 104 -6.20 0.50 -3.80
CA SER A 104 -5.36 1.11 -4.84
C SER A 104 -5.28 0.28 -6.13
N LEU A 105 -5.94 -0.87 -6.20
CA LEU A 105 -5.92 -1.79 -7.35
C LEU A 105 -6.05 -1.09 -8.71
N HIS A 106 -6.98 -0.13 -8.82
CA HIS A 106 -7.23 0.58 -10.08
C HIS A 106 -6.56 1.95 -10.16
N GLN A 107 -5.77 2.37 -9.17
CA GLN A 107 -5.18 3.70 -9.17
C GLN A 107 -4.06 3.77 -10.21
N TYR A 108 -4.22 4.68 -11.17
CA TYR A 108 -3.17 5.01 -12.10
C TYR A 108 -2.08 5.81 -11.38
N GLN A 109 -0.82 5.49 -11.66
CA GLN A 109 0.34 6.25 -11.21
C GLN A 109 1.15 6.57 -12.45
N VAL A 110 1.55 7.84 -12.62
CA VAL A 110 2.49 8.20 -13.69
C VAL A 110 3.86 7.62 -13.33
N PRO A 111 4.57 6.93 -14.24
CA PRO A 111 5.96 6.55 -14.01
C PRO A 111 6.81 7.80 -13.80
N ASP A 112 7.37 7.96 -12.60
CA ASP A 112 8.15 9.12 -12.20
C ASP A 112 9.38 8.66 -11.40
N PRO A 113 10.60 8.78 -11.96
CA PRO A 113 11.83 8.36 -11.28
C PRO A 113 12.21 9.26 -10.10
N THR A 114 11.57 10.43 -9.95
CA THR A 114 11.77 11.34 -8.81
C THR A 114 10.84 10.99 -7.63
N SER A 115 9.86 10.13 -7.86
CA SER A 115 8.94 9.64 -6.84
C SER A 115 9.45 8.33 -6.23
N TYR A 116 10.00 8.43 -5.01
CA TYR A 116 10.71 7.32 -4.34
C TYR A 116 9.87 6.05 -4.08
N TYR A 117 8.54 6.17 -3.98
CA TYR A 117 7.64 5.04 -3.70
C TYR A 117 6.68 4.79 -4.86
N ASN A 118 7.17 4.93 -6.09
CA ASN A 118 6.40 4.74 -7.29
C ASN A 118 6.37 3.26 -7.71
N GLY A 119 5.22 2.62 -7.55
CA GLY A 119 5.04 1.20 -7.90
C GLY A 119 5.18 0.90 -9.40
N GLN A 120 4.95 1.89 -10.26
CA GLN A 120 5.10 1.68 -11.71
C GLN A 120 6.55 1.54 -12.11
N ILE A 121 7.45 2.30 -11.47
CA ILE A 121 8.88 2.15 -11.71
C ILE A 121 9.31 0.73 -11.37
N TRP A 122 8.87 0.18 -10.23
CA TRP A 122 9.20 -1.21 -9.87
C TRP A 122 8.60 -2.24 -10.85
N SER A 123 7.36 -2.03 -11.31
CA SER A 123 6.74 -2.87 -12.35
C SER A 123 7.54 -2.84 -13.67
N HIS A 124 8.02 -1.66 -14.09
CA HIS A 124 8.86 -1.50 -15.28
C HIS A 124 10.23 -2.18 -15.13
N GLU A 125 10.80 -2.17 -13.92
CA GLU A 125 12.06 -2.82 -13.59
C GLU A 125 11.92 -4.34 -13.39
N GLY A 126 10.75 -4.93 -13.69
CA GLY A 126 10.55 -6.38 -13.69
C GLY A 126 10.08 -6.98 -12.35
N TYR A 127 9.60 -6.17 -11.42
CA TYR A 127 9.11 -6.65 -10.12
C TYR A 127 7.59 -6.80 -10.09
N PHE A 128 7.11 -7.86 -9.46
CA PHE A 128 5.78 -7.82 -8.87
C PHE A 128 5.75 -6.77 -7.76
N VAL A 129 4.64 -6.06 -7.63
CA VAL A 129 4.42 -5.12 -6.51
C VAL A 129 3.21 -5.57 -5.73
N LEU A 130 3.40 -5.96 -4.48
CA LEU A 130 2.31 -6.29 -3.57
C LEU A 130 2.03 -5.10 -2.66
N ARG A 131 0.77 -4.68 -2.61
CA ARG A 131 0.25 -3.68 -1.67
C ARG A 131 -0.83 -4.32 -0.81
N PRO A 132 -0.45 -4.93 0.33
CA PRO A 132 -1.38 -5.67 1.17
C PRO A 132 -2.15 -4.75 2.11
N ASP A 133 -3.35 -5.18 2.49
CA ASP A 133 -4.09 -4.61 3.61
C ASP A 133 -3.52 -5.09 4.95
N VAL A 134 -3.06 -4.15 5.76
CA VAL A 134 -2.59 -4.38 7.12
C VAL A 134 -3.57 -3.75 8.10
N VAL A 135 -4.07 -4.58 9.01
CA VAL A 135 -4.94 -4.16 10.11
C VAL A 135 -4.24 -4.39 11.44
N TYR A 136 -4.63 -3.60 12.44
CA TYR A 136 -3.92 -3.56 13.71
C TYR A 136 -4.83 -3.91 14.87
N ARG A 137 -4.28 -4.68 15.81
CA ARG A 137 -4.82 -4.79 17.16
C ARG A 137 -4.24 -3.69 18.03
N ASP A 138 -5.09 -3.16 18.90
CA ASP A 138 -4.69 -2.12 19.84
C ASP A 138 -3.46 -2.56 20.66
N ARG A 139 -2.55 -1.62 20.89
CA ARG A 139 -1.30 -1.80 21.64
C ARG A 139 -0.33 -2.82 21.06
N ARG A 140 -0.61 -3.39 19.89
CA ARG A 140 0.24 -4.38 19.21
C ARG A 140 0.43 -4.08 17.71
N PRO A 141 0.63 -2.83 17.28
CA PRO A 141 0.67 -2.55 15.85
C PRO A 141 1.86 -3.23 15.14
N GLY A 142 3.03 -3.30 15.79
CA GLY A 142 4.20 -4.00 15.24
C GLY A 142 3.96 -5.50 15.05
N GLN A 143 3.46 -6.20 16.08
CA GLN A 143 3.13 -7.63 15.95
C GLN A 143 2.02 -7.85 14.93
N SER A 144 1.03 -6.94 14.91
CA SER A 144 -0.08 -7.02 13.96
C SER A 144 0.39 -6.95 12.52
N ASN A 145 1.43 -6.14 12.25
CA ASN A 145 2.06 -6.09 10.95
C ASN A 145 2.68 -7.43 10.55
N VAL A 146 3.48 -8.05 11.43
CA VAL A 146 4.13 -9.34 11.16
C VAL A 146 3.11 -10.44 10.87
N GLU A 147 2.12 -10.57 11.74
CA GLU A 147 1.04 -11.55 11.69
C GLU A 147 0.09 -11.34 10.49
N THR A 148 0.20 -10.20 9.79
CA THR A 148 -0.58 -9.91 8.57
C THR A 148 0.25 -10.05 7.30
N LEU A 149 1.49 -9.57 7.28
CA LEU A 149 2.34 -9.62 6.08
C LEU A 149 2.74 -11.05 5.70
N ARG A 150 2.99 -11.93 6.68
CA ARG A 150 3.36 -13.32 6.41
C ARG A 150 2.31 -14.04 5.54
N PRO A 151 1.02 -14.11 5.93
CA PRO A 151 -0.03 -14.63 5.04
C PRO A 151 -0.21 -13.87 3.72
N ALA A 152 -0.05 -12.54 3.71
CA ALA A 152 -0.19 -11.76 2.48
C ALA A 152 0.86 -12.13 1.43
N VAL A 153 2.13 -12.25 1.86
CA VAL A 153 3.23 -12.68 1.00
C VAL A 153 3.06 -14.13 0.59
N ALA A 154 2.68 -15.02 1.52
CA ALA A 154 2.41 -16.42 1.20
C ALA A 154 1.33 -16.58 0.14
N ALA A 155 0.25 -15.79 0.21
CA ALA A 155 -0.81 -15.81 -0.79
C ALA A 155 -0.34 -15.33 -2.17
N ALA A 156 0.50 -14.29 -2.23
CA ALA A 156 1.09 -13.84 -3.48
C ALA A 156 2.05 -14.90 -4.07
N VAL A 157 2.90 -15.49 -3.23
CA VAL A 157 3.81 -16.58 -3.61
C VAL A 157 3.05 -17.81 -4.14
N ALA A 158 1.92 -18.16 -3.52
CA ALA A 158 1.10 -19.30 -3.92
C ALA A 158 0.53 -19.20 -5.35
N THR A 159 0.59 -18.02 -5.99
CA THR A 159 0.27 -17.87 -7.42
C THR A 159 1.28 -18.61 -8.33
N GLY A 160 2.46 -18.95 -7.82
CA GLY A 160 3.53 -19.65 -8.55
C GLY A 160 4.38 -18.76 -9.46
N MET A 161 4.09 -17.45 -9.51
CA MET A 161 4.75 -16.49 -10.41
C MET A 161 5.90 -15.71 -9.75
N ILE A 162 6.06 -15.84 -8.42
CA ILE A 162 6.99 -15.04 -7.63
C ILE A 162 8.19 -15.91 -7.24
N ASP A 163 9.38 -15.32 -7.34
CA ASP A 163 10.61 -15.88 -6.81
C ASP A 163 10.67 -15.61 -5.29
N GLU A 164 10.53 -16.68 -4.51
CA GLU A 164 10.48 -16.63 -3.05
C GLU A 164 11.80 -16.17 -2.42
N GLU A 165 12.92 -16.32 -3.13
CA GLU A 165 14.26 -15.89 -2.65
C GLU A 165 14.52 -14.41 -2.92
N GLN A 166 13.65 -13.73 -3.67
CA GLN A 166 13.82 -12.34 -4.10
C GLN A 166 12.61 -11.47 -3.74
N ILE A 167 12.32 -11.40 -2.44
CA ILE A 167 11.23 -10.58 -1.90
C ILE A 167 11.81 -9.43 -1.07
N GLY A 168 11.56 -8.20 -1.52
CA GLY A 168 11.93 -6.97 -0.81
C GLY A 168 10.76 -6.36 -0.05
N LEU A 169 11.04 -5.68 1.07
CA LEU A 169 10.06 -4.92 1.86
C LEU A 169 10.37 -3.42 1.81
N ILE A 170 9.38 -2.59 1.50
CA ILE A 170 9.49 -1.13 1.51
C ILE A 170 8.34 -0.53 2.31
N GLY A 171 8.66 0.43 3.18
CA GLY A 171 7.66 1.21 3.89
C GLY A 171 8.15 2.63 4.19
N HIS A 172 7.25 3.60 4.20
CA HIS A 172 7.53 5.00 4.52
C HIS A 172 6.76 5.43 5.77
N SER A 173 7.27 6.36 6.58
CA SER A 173 6.59 6.89 7.76
C SER A 173 6.17 5.75 8.71
N TRP A 174 4.88 5.54 8.97
CA TRP A 174 4.38 4.40 9.74
C TRP A 174 4.74 3.05 9.12
N GLY A 175 4.68 2.93 7.80
CA GLY A 175 5.23 1.78 7.07
C GLY A 175 6.72 1.61 7.32
N GLY A 176 7.47 2.70 7.51
CA GLY A 176 8.88 2.65 7.91
C GLY A 176 9.07 2.07 9.31
N TYR A 177 8.23 2.47 10.28
CA TYR A 177 8.17 1.81 11.60
C TYR A 177 7.88 0.31 11.45
N GLN A 178 6.85 -0.05 10.69
CA GLN A 178 6.47 -1.44 10.43
C GLN A 178 7.63 -2.23 9.80
N THR A 179 8.36 -1.65 8.84
CA THR A 179 9.55 -2.26 8.23
C THR A 179 10.63 -2.51 9.27
N THR A 180 11.01 -1.48 10.05
CA THR A 180 12.04 -1.63 11.09
C THR A 180 11.64 -2.61 12.19
N PHE A 181 10.36 -2.73 12.50
CA PHE A 181 9.86 -3.72 13.43
C PHE A 181 9.95 -5.13 12.82
N PHE A 182 9.44 -5.32 11.60
CA PHE A 182 9.35 -6.64 10.96
C PHE A 182 10.71 -7.34 10.87
N VAL A 183 11.75 -6.63 10.42
CA VAL A 183 13.11 -7.20 10.25
C VAL A 183 13.77 -7.66 11.55
N THR A 184 13.18 -7.32 12.71
CA THR A 184 13.65 -7.84 14.01
C THR A 184 12.89 -9.08 14.47
N GLN A 185 11.80 -9.43 13.79
CA GLN A 185 10.90 -10.51 14.15
C GLN A 185 10.97 -11.68 13.17
N ASP A 186 11.44 -11.44 11.95
CA ASP A 186 11.43 -12.44 10.89
C ASP A 186 12.37 -12.13 9.72
N ASP A 187 12.83 -13.20 9.06
CA ASP A 187 13.78 -13.15 7.93
C ASP A 187 13.11 -13.35 6.54
N LEU A 188 11.78 -13.22 6.43
CA LEU A 188 11.03 -13.40 5.16
C LEU A 188 11.55 -12.55 3.99
N PHE A 189 12.17 -11.41 4.25
CA PHE A 189 12.56 -10.44 3.22
C PHE A 189 14.07 -10.42 3.01
N THR A 190 14.50 -10.60 1.76
CA THR A 190 15.91 -10.55 1.35
C THR A 190 16.50 -9.16 1.51
N ALA A 191 15.68 -8.11 1.37
CA ALA A 191 16.08 -6.73 1.58
C ALA A 191 14.92 -5.91 2.15
N ALA A 192 15.24 -4.87 2.94
CA ALA A 192 14.26 -3.98 3.52
C ALA A 192 14.68 -2.50 3.43
N VAL A 193 13.75 -1.64 3.01
CA VAL A 193 13.93 -0.18 2.96
C VAL A 193 12.91 0.48 3.87
N ALA A 194 13.40 1.17 4.90
CA ALA A 194 12.59 1.93 5.84
C ALA A 194 12.78 3.44 5.60
N GLY A 195 11.80 4.09 4.99
CA GLY A 195 11.79 5.51 4.72
C GLY A 195 11.16 6.33 5.84
N ALA A 196 11.84 7.40 6.29
CA ALA A 196 11.40 8.24 7.41
C ALA A 196 10.79 7.45 8.60
N PRO A 197 11.45 6.37 9.09
CA PRO A 197 10.83 5.45 10.03
C PRO A 197 10.70 6.07 11.43
N LEU A 198 9.62 5.72 12.14
CA LEU A 198 9.44 6.09 13.54
C LEU A 198 10.16 5.06 14.43
N THR A 199 11.43 5.31 14.76
CA THR A 199 12.28 4.33 15.47
C THR A 199 12.43 4.57 16.97
N ASN A 200 12.19 5.81 17.44
CA ASN A 200 12.17 6.15 18.86
C ASN A 200 10.81 6.74 19.24
N LEU A 201 9.84 5.86 19.49
CA LEU A 201 8.46 6.25 19.81
C LEU A 201 8.39 7.19 21.02
N MET A 202 9.34 7.10 21.95
CA MET A 202 9.38 7.88 23.18
C MET A 202 9.78 9.33 22.93
N SER A 203 10.89 9.55 22.20
CA SER A 203 11.31 10.92 21.87
C SER A 203 10.35 11.56 20.87
N MET A 204 9.84 10.77 19.92
CA MET A 204 8.89 11.26 18.92
C MET A 204 7.55 11.63 19.55
N TYR A 205 7.07 10.90 20.56
CA TYR A 205 5.84 11.24 21.27
C TYR A 205 5.81 12.68 21.80
N LEU A 206 6.95 13.18 22.28
CA LEU A 206 7.09 14.53 22.83
C LEU A 206 7.45 15.59 21.77
N SER A 207 7.49 15.20 20.49
CA SER A 207 7.80 16.11 19.39
C SER A 207 6.58 16.90 18.92
N PHE A 208 6.87 17.99 18.21
CA PHE A 208 5.88 18.84 17.57
C PHE A 208 6.12 18.87 16.06
N TYR A 209 5.04 18.80 15.30
CA TYR A 209 5.05 19.04 13.88
C TYR A 209 5.32 20.52 13.58
N TRP A 210 6.50 20.80 13.00
CA TRP A 210 6.90 22.17 12.62
C TRP A 210 5.90 22.89 11.71
N ASN A 211 5.20 22.15 10.84
CA ASN A 211 4.27 22.70 9.87
C ASN A 211 2.89 23.06 10.45
N SER A 212 2.49 22.45 11.58
CA SER A 212 1.13 22.59 12.14
C SER A 212 1.12 23.02 13.60
N GLY A 213 2.26 22.95 14.30
CA GLY A 213 2.38 23.19 15.73
C GLY A 213 1.71 22.12 16.61
N GLY A 214 1.13 21.07 16.00
CA GLY A 214 0.50 19.97 16.73
C GLY A 214 1.52 19.01 17.34
N THR A 215 1.16 18.38 18.45
CA THR A 215 1.97 17.33 19.08
C THR A 215 1.83 15.98 18.37
N ASP A 216 2.93 15.24 18.29
CA ASP A 216 2.98 13.88 17.75
C ASP A 216 2.29 12.85 18.66
N ALA A 217 1.99 13.18 19.93
CA ALA A 217 1.35 12.28 20.89
C ALA A 217 0.09 11.59 20.32
N ARG A 218 -0.70 12.31 19.52
CA ARG A 218 -1.91 11.76 18.88
C ARG A 218 -1.61 10.59 17.95
N ILE A 219 -0.46 10.59 17.26
CA ILE A 219 -0.05 9.51 16.36
C ILE A 219 0.10 8.21 17.13
N PHE A 220 0.74 8.29 18.29
CA PHE A 220 1.04 7.13 19.11
C PHE A 220 -0.15 6.65 19.92
N GLU A 221 -0.93 7.56 20.52
CA GLU A 221 -2.03 7.16 21.40
C GLU A 221 -3.25 6.66 20.64
N ILE A 222 -3.67 7.37 19.59
CA ILE A 222 -5.02 7.20 19.02
C ILE A 222 -4.96 6.79 17.54
N SER A 223 -3.99 7.32 16.79
CA SER A 223 -3.87 7.05 15.36
C SER A 223 -3.13 5.73 15.14
N GLN A 224 -2.02 5.74 14.41
CA GLN A 224 -1.37 4.54 13.91
C GLN A 224 -0.76 3.68 15.03
N GLY A 225 -0.26 4.32 16.10
CA GLY A 225 0.35 3.62 17.24
C GLY A 225 -0.62 2.91 18.17
N ARG A 226 -1.90 3.33 18.19
CA ARG A 226 -2.98 2.66 18.93
C ARG A 226 -2.59 2.26 20.37
N MET A 227 -1.77 3.06 21.06
CA MET A 227 -1.37 2.80 22.44
C MET A 227 -2.54 2.94 23.41
N GLN A 228 -3.59 3.69 23.03
CA GLN A 228 -4.81 4.04 23.77
C GLN A 228 -4.60 4.86 25.04
N VAL A 229 -3.39 4.86 25.59
CA VAL A 229 -3.01 5.64 26.76
C VAL A 229 -1.60 6.19 26.53
N PRO A 230 -1.22 7.25 27.27
CA PRO A 230 0.16 7.74 27.24
C PRO A 230 1.17 6.65 27.58
N TRP A 231 2.36 6.72 26.96
CA TRP A 231 3.37 5.66 27.07
C TRP A 231 3.79 5.38 28.51
N TRP A 232 3.79 6.39 29.40
CA TRP A 232 4.14 6.24 30.81
C TRP A 232 3.08 5.49 31.63
N LYS A 233 1.86 5.34 31.11
CA LYS A 233 0.82 4.49 31.71
C LYS A 233 0.91 3.03 31.24
N THR A 234 1.66 2.76 30.17
CA THR A 234 1.87 1.42 29.59
C THR A 234 3.21 0.78 29.94
N MET A 235 4.09 1.45 30.69
CA MET A 235 5.34 0.87 31.18
C MET A 235 5.10 -0.21 32.25
N ILE A 236 4.54 -1.33 31.82
CA ILE A 236 4.77 -2.65 32.40
C ILE A 236 6.03 -3.19 31.66
N PRO A 237 7.01 -3.83 32.34
CA PRO A 237 8.42 -3.92 31.89
C PRO A 237 8.74 -4.67 30.59
N THR A 238 7.76 -5.07 29.78
CA THR A 238 7.93 -6.06 28.70
C THR A 238 7.94 -5.47 27.28
N LEU A 239 7.67 -4.17 27.12
CA LEU A 239 7.46 -3.56 25.79
C LEU A 239 8.68 -2.84 25.18
N ILE A 240 9.82 -2.80 25.88
CA ILE A 240 11.01 -2.05 25.42
C ILE A 240 12.23 -2.99 25.38
N THR A 241 12.17 -4.02 24.54
CA THR A 241 13.40 -4.70 24.13
C THR A 241 13.26 -5.19 22.70
N LEU A 242 13.65 -4.35 21.74
CA LEU A 242 14.12 -4.83 20.44
C LEU A 242 15.36 -5.68 20.74
N ARG A 243 15.20 -7.00 20.87
CA ARG A 243 16.34 -7.91 20.88
C ARG A 243 16.85 -7.99 19.45
N CYS A 244 17.80 -7.11 19.14
CA CYS A 244 18.57 -7.19 17.92
C CYS A 244 19.57 -8.35 18.06
N THR A 245 19.19 -9.54 17.61
CA THR A 245 20.17 -10.61 17.32
C THR A 245 20.70 -10.37 15.92
N ILE A 246 21.82 -9.66 15.83
CA ILE A 246 22.62 -9.62 14.59
C ILE A 246 23.27 -11.00 14.47
N SER A 247 22.71 -11.87 13.63
CA SER A 247 23.43 -13.04 13.15
C SER A 247 24.51 -12.54 12.18
N ARG A 248 25.77 -12.62 12.61
CA ARG A 248 26.91 -12.49 11.70
C ARG A 248 27.11 -13.87 11.06
N THR A 249 26.81 -13.99 9.78
CA THR A 249 27.45 -14.96 8.89
C THR A 249 28.75 -14.38 8.37
#